data_AF-A0A972LVN5-F1
#
_entry.id   AF-A0A972LVN5-F1
#
_cell.length_a   1.000
_cell.length_b   1.000
_cell.length_c   1.000
_cell.angle_alpha   90.00
_cell.angle_beta   90.00
_cell.angle_gamma   90.00
#
_symmetry.space_group_name_H-M   'P 1'
#
loop_
_entity.id
_entity.type
_entity.pdbx_description
1 polymer ?
#
loop_
_entity_poly.entity_id
_entity_poly.type
_entity_poly.pdbx_seq_one_letter_code
_entity_poly.pdbx_strand_id
1 'polypeptide(L)' 'MFPEVWRRIDVGEFPSQPATLPGFAIYRVKDAVFPGIVRAEPDDLVNGVLYRNLEEDILFELEAYESDLYERIAVIAATE' A
#
# COMPACT_ATOMS: atom_id res chain seq x y z
N MET A 1 -5.28 -2.32 3.40
CA MET A 1 -5.61 -2.59 1.99
C MET A 1 -7.02 -3.18 1.96
N PHE A 2 -7.92 -2.70 1.09
CA PHE A 2 -9.33 -3.10 1.11
C PHE A 2 -9.54 -4.45 0.40
N PRO A 3 -10.35 -5.38 0.95
CA PRO A 3 -10.63 -6.67 0.32
C PRO A 3 -11.16 -6.58 -1.12
N GLU A 4 -11.80 -5.47 -1.48
CA GLU A 4 -12.36 -5.22 -2.81
C GLU A 4 -11.29 -5.07 -3.89
N VAL A 5 -10.12 -4.50 -3.55
CA VAL A 5 -8.99 -4.37 -4.49
C VAL A 5 -8.40 -5.75 -4.77
N TRP A 6 -8.19 -6.56 -3.72
CA TRP A 6 -7.73 -7.95 -3.87
C TRP A 6 -8.75 -8.83 -4.62
N ARG A 7 -10.05 -8.65 -4.39
CA ARG A 7 -11.09 -9.35 -5.17
C ARG A 7 -11.09 -8.97 -6.65
N ARG A 8 -10.66 -7.76 -7.00
CA ARG A 8 -10.66 -7.29 -8.39
C ARG A 8 -9.44 -7.78 -9.17
N ILE A 9 -8.32 -8.01 -8.48
CA ILE A 9 -7.05 -8.46 -9.09
C ILE A 9 -6.98 -10.00 -9.14
N ASP A 10 -8.04 -10.71 -8.70
CA ASP A 10 -8.13 -12.18 -8.62
C ASP A 10 -6.90 -12.84 -7.99
N VAL A 11 -6.53 -12.32 -6.82
CA VAL A 11 -5.26 -12.64 -6.19
C VAL A 11 -5.52 -13.57 -5.01
N GLY A 12 -4.86 -14.74 -5.01
CA GLY A 12 -4.91 -15.71 -3.91
C GLY A 12 -4.38 -15.16 -2.58
N GLU A 13 -4.17 -16.04 -1.60
CA GLU A 13 -3.59 -15.61 -0.31
C GLU A 13 -2.08 -15.35 -0.45
N PHE A 14 -1.67 -14.08 -0.31
CA PHE A 14 -0.25 -13.70 -0.27
C PHE A 14 0.31 -13.82 1.14
N PRO A 15 1.55 -14.31 1.30
CA PRO A 15 2.27 -14.17 2.55
C PRO A 15 2.30 -12.69 2.95
N SER A 16 1.70 -12.40 4.09
CA SER A 16 1.57 -11.04 4.61
C SER A 16 1.96 -10.98 6.08
N GLN A 17 2.50 -9.85 6.51
CA GLN A 17 2.80 -9.60 7.91
C GLN A 17 2.66 -8.12 8.27
N PRO A 18 2.41 -7.79 9.54
CA PRO A 18 2.44 -6.41 10.00
C PRO A 18 3.77 -5.73 9.70
N ALA A 19 3.70 -4.46 9.31
CA ALA A 19 4.87 -3.62 9.09
C ALA A 19 4.57 -2.15 9.42
N THR A 20 5.61 -1.43 9.82
CA THR A 20 5.56 0.00 10.15
C THR A 20 6.41 0.78 9.16
N LEU A 21 5.85 1.85 8.61
CA LEU A 21 6.49 2.76 7.66
C LEU A 21 6.80 4.10 8.34
N PRO A 22 8.07 4.37 8.69
CA PRO A 22 8.49 5.62 9.34
C PRO A 22 8.72 6.76 8.32
N GLY A 23 8.49 8.01 8.75
CA GLY A 23 8.66 9.20 7.91
C GLY A 23 7.48 9.46 6.97
N PHE A 24 6.32 8.87 7.25
CA PHE A 24 5.12 8.99 6.44
C PHE A 24 3.89 9.21 7.32
N ALA A 25 2.89 9.85 6.74
CA ALA A 25 1.58 10.02 7.36
C ALA A 25 0.48 9.59 6.38
N ILE A 26 -0.62 9.08 6.94
CA ILE A 26 -1.80 8.63 6.20
C ILE A 26 -2.96 9.57 6.48
N TYR A 27 -3.60 10.05 5.41
CA TYR A 27 -4.71 10.98 5.48
C TYR A 27 -5.90 10.48 4.65
N ARG A 28 -7.10 10.92 5.02
CA ARG A 28 -8.27 10.75 4.17
C ARG A 28 -8.23 11.76 3.03
N VAL A 29 -8.30 11.29 1.79
CA VAL A 29 -8.40 12.18 0.63
C VAL A 29 -9.85 12.65 0.49
N LYS A 30 -10.02 13.95 0.23
CA LYS A 30 -11.34 14.55 0.05
C LYS A 30 -11.99 13.98 -1.21
N ASP A 31 -13.27 13.61 -1.10
CA ASP A 31 -14.07 13.05 -2.20
C ASP A 31 -13.51 11.74 -2.81
N ALA A 32 -12.63 11.05 -2.08
CA ALA A 32 -12.11 9.74 -2.45
C ALA A 32 -12.42 8.70 -1.37
N VAL A 33 -12.54 7.44 -1.80
CA VAL A 33 -12.77 6.29 -0.93
C VAL A 33 -11.48 5.84 -0.25
N PHE A 34 -10.34 6.09 -0.90
CA PHE A 34 -9.04 5.60 -0.46
C PHE A 34 -8.23 6.68 0.29
N PRO A 35 -7.43 6.29 1.29
CA PRO A 35 -6.53 7.20 1.97
C PRO A 35 -5.29 7.50 1.11
N GLY A 36 -4.68 8.65 1.34
CA GLY A 36 -3.39 9.05 0.75
C GLY A 36 -2.27 8.88 1.76
N ILE A 37 -1.13 8.35 1.32
CA ILE A 37 0.10 8.30 2.11
C ILE A 37 1.08 9.30 1.51
N VAL A 38 1.61 10.19 2.35
CA VAL A 38 2.59 11.21 1.94
C VAL A 38 3.78 11.21 2.88
N ARG A 39 4.93 11.71 2.40
CA ARG A 39 6.10 11.94 3.25
C ARG A 39 5.73 12.94 4.36
N ALA A 40 6.20 12.66 5.56
CA ALA A 40 5.91 13.44 6.76
C ALA A 40 7.18 13.55 7.63
N GLU A 41 7.01 13.93 8.90
CA GLU A 41 8.15 14.07 9.82
C GLU A 41 8.76 12.69 10.13
N PRO A 42 10.07 12.60 10.46
CA PRO A 42 10.74 11.32 10.69
C PRO A 42 10.11 10.46 11.79
N ASP A 43 9.48 11.10 12.78
CA ASP A 43 8.82 10.44 13.90
C ASP A 43 7.37 10.00 13.58
N ASP A 44 6.83 10.40 12.43
CA ASP A 44 5.51 9.95 11.98
C ASP A 44 5.58 8.51 11.46
N LEU A 45 4.61 7.70 11.87
CA LEU A 45 4.55 6.27 11.57
C LEU A 45 3.22 5.90 10.93
N VAL A 46 3.28 5.13 9.84
CA VAL A 46 2.11 4.45 9.26
C VAL A 46 2.20 2.96 9.54
N ASN A 47 1.23 2.43 10.27
CA ASN A 47 1.09 0.99 10.48
C ASN A 47 0.32 0.38 9.30
N GLY A 48 0.81 -0.75 8.79
CA GLY A 48 0.23 -1.42 7.64
C GLY A 48 0.59 -2.90 7.58
N VAL A 49 0.43 -3.46 6.38
CA VAL A 49 0.69 -4.87 6.08
C VAL A 49 1.63 -4.94 4.89
N LEU A 50 2.74 -5.65 5.04
CA LEU A 50 3.67 -5.95 3.95
C LEU A 50 3.26 -7.28 3.30
N TYR A 51 2.88 -7.20 2.03
CA TYR A 51 2.64 -8.37 1.19
C TYR A 51 3.93 -8.76 0.47
N ARG A 52 4.23 -10.06 0.42
CA ARG A 52 5.45 -10.60 -0.18
C ARG A 52 5.12 -11.60 -1.27
N ASN A 53 6.10 -11.86 -2.13
CA ASN A 53 6.01 -12.80 -3.24
C ASN A 53 4.83 -12.47 -4.19
N LEU A 54 4.62 -11.18 -4.46
CA LEU A 54 3.73 -10.73 -5.52
C LEU A 54 4.41 -11.01 -6.87
N GLU A 55 3.75 -11.75 -7.74
CA GLU A 55 4.21 -12.00 -9.10
C GLU A 55 4.15 -10.70 -9.94
N GLU A 56 4.93 -10.65 -11.02
CA GLU A 56 5.02 -9.44 -11.85
C GLU A 56 3.67 -9.04 -12.45
N ASP A 57 2.85 -10.00 -12.88
CA ASP A 57 1.51 -9.74 -13.44
C ASP A 57 0.60 -9.06 -12.40
N ILE A 58 0.70 -9.46 -11.13
CA ILE A 58 -0.08 -8.88 -10.04
C ILE A 58 0.40 -7.46 -9.74
N LEU A 59 1.71 -7.25 -9.74
CA LEU A 59 2.27 -5.91 -9.57
C LEU A 59 1.83 -4.98 -10.71
N PHE A 60 1.75 -5.49 -11.94
CA PHE A 60 1.27 -4.73 -13.09
C PHE A 60 -0.21 -4.36 -12.95
N GLU A 61 -1.07 -5.29 -12.54
CA GLU A 61 -2.50 -5.01 -12.31
C GLU A 61 -2.72 -4.01 -11.16
N LEU A 62 -1.94 -4.12 -10.08
CA LEU A 62 -1.96 -3.14 -8.98
C LEU A 62 -1.55 -1.75 -9.48
N GLU A 63 -0.48 -1.67 -10.27
CA GLU A 63 -0.01 -0.42 -10.84
C GLU A 63 -1.05 0.19 -11.79
N ALA A 64 -1.67 -0.61 -12.65
CA ALA A 64 -2.76 -0.15 -13.53
C ALA A 64 -3.97 0.36 -12.73
N TYR A 65 -4.34 -0.29 -11.62
CA TYR A 65 -5.45 0.13 -10.78
C TYR A 65 -5.16 1.42 -9.99
N GLU A 66 -3.94 1.57 -9.48
CA GLU A 66 -3.57 2.68 -8.59
C GLU A 66 -2.97 3.90 -9.31
N SER A 67 -2.46 3.73 -10.53
CA SER A 67 -1.69 4.77 -11.26
C SER A 67 -2.42 6.08 -11.52
N ASP A 68 -3.74 6.09 -11.57
CA ASP A 68 -4.54 7.32 -11.75
C ASP A 68 -4.48 8.23 -10.51
N LEU A 69 -4.20 7.68 -9.33
CA LEU A 69 -4.28 8.38 -8.04
C LEU A 69 -2.98 8.35 -7.23
N TYR A 70 -2.11 7.37 -7.47
CA TYR A 70 -0.92 7.11 -6.67
C TYR A 70 0.33 6.95 -7.54
N GLU A 71 1.47 7.33 -6.96
CA GLU A 71 2.78 7.08 -7.53
C GLU A 71 3.45 5.93 -6.78
N ARG A 72 3.98 4.95 -7.51
CA ARG A 72 4.75 3.85 -6.94
C ARG A 72 6.15 4.34 -6.57
N ILE A 73 6.41 4.43 -5.26
CA ILE A 73 7.72 4.81 -4.72
C ILE A 73 8.33 3.66 -3.91
N ALA A 74 9.66 3.54 -3.94
CA ALA A 74 10.38 2.65 -3.05
C ALA A 74 10.46 3.25 -1.64
N VAL A 75 10.17 2.43 -0.63
CA VAL A 75 10.21 2.81 0.79
C VAL A 75 10.90 1.73 1.64
N ILE A 76 11.31 2.09 2.85
CA ILE A 76 11.84 1.16 3.85
C ILE A 76 10.79 1.05 4.95
N ALA A 77 10.34 -0.18 5.22
CA ALA A 77 9.42 -0.48 6.30
C ALA A 77 10.06 -1.46 7.28
N ALA A 78 9.74 -1.33 8.57
CA ALA A 78 10.15 -2.25 9.61
C ALA A 78 9.09 -3.34 9.77
N THR A 79 9.48 -4.60 9.69
CA THR A 79 8.61 -5.73 9.98
C THR A 79 8.74 -6.16 11.44
N GLU A 80 7.66 -6.68 12.03
CA GLU A 80 7.72 -7.38 13.32
C GLU A 80 8.47 -8.72 13.23
#